data_AF-A0A959APN7-F1
#
_entry.id   AF-A0A959APN7-F1
#
_cell.length_a   1.000
_cell.length_b   1.000
_cell.length_c   1.000
_cell.angle_alpha   90.00
_cell.angle_beta   90.00
_cell.angle_gamma   90.00
#
_symmetry.space_group_name_H-M   'P 1'
#
loop_
_entity.id
_entity.type
_entity.pdbx_description
1 polymer ?
#
loop_
_entity_poly.entity_id
_entity_poly.type
_entity_poly.pdbx_seq_one_letter_code
_entity_poly.pdbx_strand_id
1 'polypeptide(L)' 'MRKVKLQMQMSIDGYVARPNGENDWMTWNPDDQLVGFLQSMIDASDTILLGRKMTDDFVNHWENMVRNNPDNLFAKK' A
#
# COMPACT_ATOMS: atom_id res chain seq x y z
N MET A 1 15.40 -18.92 1.79
CA MET A 1 13.94 -19.11 2.02
C MET A 1 13.23 -17.80 1.74
N ARG A 2 12.10 -17.82 1.02
CA ARG A 2 11.26 -16.63 0.80
C ARG A 2 10.63 -16.17 2.12
N LYS A 3 10.43 -14.86 2.29
CA LYS A 3 9.85 -14.26 3.50
C LYS A 3 8.45 -13.75 3.20
N VAL A 4 7.51 -14.01 4.11
CA VAL A 4 6.20 -13.35 4.12
C VAL A 4 6.33 -12.09 4.96
N LYS A 5 6.01 -10.93 4.37
CA LYS A 5 6.09 -9.62 5.02
C LYS A 5 4.67 -9.04 5.11
N LEU A 6 4.36 -8.42 6.24
CA LEU A 6 3.10 -7.69 6.45
C LEU A 6 3.41 -6.20 6.56
N GLN A 7 2.70 -5.39 5.79
CA GLN A 7 2.71 -3.94 5.88
C GLN A 7 1.28 -3.47 6.02
N MET A 8 1.00 -2.69 7.07
CA MET A 8 -0.31 -2.07 7.28
C MET A 8 -0.17 -0.85 8.19
N GLN A 9 -1.04 0.14 8.04
CA GLN A 9 -1.29 1.12 9.10
C GLN A 9 -2.40 0.59 10.00
N MET A 10 -2.26 0.80 11.31
CA MET A 10 -3.26 0.43 12.30
C MET A 10 -3.40 1.53 13.36
N SER A 11 -4.58 1.64 13.94
CA SER A 11 -4.79 2.46 15.13
C SER A 11 -4.09 1.86 16.34
N ILE A 12 -3.91 2.66 17.40
CA ILE A 12 -3.24 2.22 18.65
C ILE A 12 -3.99 1.07 19.33
N ASP A 13 -5.31 1.05 19.20
CA ASP A 13 -6.21 0.01 19.70
C ASP A 13 -6.41 -1.16 18.72
N GLY A 14 -5.66 -1.20 17.61
CA GLY A 14 -5.51 -2.40 16.78
C GLY A 14 -6.52 -2.54 15.63
N TYR A 15 -7.20 -1.46 15.24
CA TYR A 15 -8.11 -1.46 14.10
C TYR A 15 -7.43 -0.95 12.82
N VAL A 16 -7.91 -1.44 11.69
CA VAL A 16 -7.30 -1.21 10.37
C VAL A 16 -8.26 -0.54 9.38
N ALA A 17 -9.48 -0.29 9.83
CA ALA A 17 -10.51 0.47 9.15
C ALA A 17 -11.59 0.87 10.17
N ARG A 18 -12.39 1.87 9.86
CA ARG A 18 -13.63 2.18 10.58
C ARG A 18 -14.76 1.17 10.25
N PRO A 19 -15.92 1.21 10.96
CA PRO A 19 -16.97 0.20 10.79
C PRO A 19 -17.48 -0.01 9.36
N ASN A 20 -17.41 0.99 8.48
CA ASN A 20 -17.84 0.87 7.09
C ASN A 20 -16.66 0.79 6.10
N GLY A 21 -15.44 0.57 6.57
CA GLY A 21 -14.23 0.47 5.73
C GLY A 21 -13.50 1.79 5.51
N GLU A 22 -13.87 2.86 6.21
CA GLU A 22 -13.25 4.17 6.02
C GLU A 22 -11.81 4.20 6.55
N ASN A 23 -10.94 4.86 5.78
CA ASN A 23 -9.50 4.98 6.00
C ASN A 23 -9.05 6.44 6.15
N ASP A 24 -9.98 7.35 6.47
CA ASP A 24 -9.75 8.79 6.63
C ASP A 24 -8.86 9.15 7.83
N TRP A 25 -8.66 8.21 8.75
CA TRP A 25 -7.76 8.33 9.90
C TRP A 25 -6.30 7.99 9.57
N MET A 26 -6.03 7.35 8.42
CA MET A 26 -4.67 6.97 8.02
C MET A 26 -3.82 8.18 7.66
N THR A 27 -2.50 8.04 7.78
CA THR A 27 -1.55 9.05 7.30
C THR A 27 -1.29 8.83 5.82
N TRP A 28 -1.74 9.78 5.00
CA TRP A 28 -1.66 9.73 3.53
C TRP A 28 -0.48 10.49 2.93
N ASN A 29 0.18 11.33 3.74
CA ASN A 29 1.40 12.06 3.37
C ASN A 29 2.57 11.58 4.22
N PRO A 30 3.09 10.36 3.98
CA PRO A 30 4.26 9.85 4.69
C PRO A 30 5.48 10.73 4.42
N ASP A 31 6.37 10.82 5.41
CA ASP A 31 7.69 11.44 5.20
C ASP A 31 8.60 10.59 4.30
N ASP A 32 9.69 11.18 3.83
CA ASP A 32 10.64 10.53 2.92
C ASP A 32 11.25 9.26 3.52
N GLN A 33 11.40 9.20 4.84
CA GLN A 33 11.97 8.04 5.53
C GLN A 33 10.99 6.85 5.46
N LEU A 34 9.71 7.09 5.74
CA LEU A 34 8.66 6.09 5.65
C LEU A 34 8.46 5.64 4.20
N VAL A 35 8.48 6.56 3.23
CA VAL A 35 8.45 6.23 1.80
C VAL A 35 9.61 5.31 1.42
N GLY A 36 10.84 5.66 1.83
CA GLY A 36 12.02 4.84 1.56
C GLY A 36 11.93 3.43 2.15
N PHE A 37 11.39 3.31 3.37
CA PHE A 37 11.14 2.02 4.00
C PHE A 37 10.12 1.18 3.21
N LEU A 38 8.98 1.76 2.81
CA LEU A 38 7.96 1.08 2.01
C LEU A 38 8.52 0.63 0.66
N GLN A 39 9.28 1.48 -0.01
CA GLN A 39 9.94 1.14 -1.27
C GLN A 39 10.88 -0.05 -1.11
N SER A 40 11.72 -0.07 -0.06
CA SER A 40 12.63 -1.20 0.21
C SER A 40 11.89 -2.52 0.42
N MET A 41 10.69 -2.46 1.00
CA MET A 41 9.88 -3.65 1.23
C MET A 41 9.33 -4.22 -0.07
N ILE A 42 8.83 -3.35 -0.94
CA ILE A 42 8.27 -3.70 -2.25
C ILE A 42 9.37 -4.21 -3.17
N ASP A 43 10.53 -3.55 -3.21
CA ASP A 43 11.65 -3.94 -4.07
C ASP A 43 12.21 -5.33 -3.74
N ALA A 44 12.11 -5.72 -2.48
CA ALA A 44 12.50 -7.03 -2.01
C ALA A 44 11.35 -8.05 -2.06
N SER A 45 10.27 -7.78 -2.79
CA SER A 45 9.09 -8.63 -2.93
C SER A 45 8.70 -8.77 -4.40
N ASP A 46 8.36 -9.99 -4.83
CA ASP A 46 7.95 -10.30 -6.20
C ASP A 46 6.47 -10.67 -6.30
N THR A 47 5.73 -10.57 -5.18
CA THR A 47 4.31 -10.93 -5.10
C THR A 47 3.63 -10.13 -3.99
N ILE A 48 2.47 -9.54 -4.30
CA ILE A 48 1.57 -8.90 -3.34
C ILE A 48 0.35 -9.81 -3.15
N LEU A 49 0.01 -10.11 -1.89
CA LEU A 49 -1.18 -10.88 -1.55
C LEU A 49 -2.25 -9.93 -1.00
N LEU A 50 -3.41 -9.88 -1.67
CA LEU A 50 -4.51 -8.98 -1.31
C LEU A 50 -5.78 -9.77 -1.00
N GLY A 51 -6.54 -9.28 -0.03
CA GLY A 51 -7.88 -9.79 0.25
C GLY A 51 -8.91 -9.21 -0.72
N ARG A 52 -9.94 -10.01 -1.04
CA ARG A 52 -11.00 -9.66 -2.02
C ARG A 52 -11.55 -8.24 -1.91
N LYS A 53 -11.80 -7.75 -0.68
CA LYS A 53 -12.40 -6.42 -0.46
C LYS A 53 -11.45 -5.25 -0.78
N MET A 54 -10.14 -5.47 -0.77
CA MET A 54 -9.12 -4.44 -1.04
C MET A 54 -8.66 -4.45 -2.50
N THR A 55 -8.78 -5.60 -3.17
CA THR A 55 -8.25 -5.82 -4.53
C THR A 55 -8.70 -4.75 -5.52
N ASP A 56 -10.01 -4.46 -5.57
CA ASP A 56 -10.56 -3.54 -6.56
C ASP A 56 -9.99 -2.12 -6.38
N ASP A 57 -10.04 -1.57 -5.16
CA ASP A 57 -9.54 -0.22 -4.87
C ASP A 57 -8.02 -0.12 -5.12
N PHE A 58 -7.26 -1.14 -4.70
CA PHE A 58 -5.81 -1.15 -4.85
C PHE A 58 -5.39 -1.19 -6.31
N VAL A 59 -5.92 -2.13 -7.10
CA VAL A 59 -5.57 -2.28 -8.51
C VAL A 59 -5.97 -1.04 -9.30
N ASN A 60 -7.21 -0.57 -9.13
CA ASN A 60 -7.70 0.62 -9.83
C ASN A 60 -6.86 1.86 -9.51
N HIS A 61 -6.45 2.06 -8.25
CA HIS A 61 -5.60 3.18 -7.87
C HIS A 61 -4.25 3.14 -8.60
N TRP A 62 -3.55 2.01 -8.55
CA TRP A 62 -2.21 1.90 -9.15
C TRP A 62 -2.23 1.91 -10.68
N GLU A 63 -3.23 1.29 -11.32
CA GLU A 63 -3.41 1.38 -12.77
C GLU A 63 -3.66 2.83 -13.21
N ASN A 64 -4.47 3.59 -12.47
CA ASN A 64 -4.70 5.00 -12.75
C ASN A 64 -3.45 5.86 -12.51
N MET A 65 -2.65 5.54 -11.49
CA MET A 65 -1.37 6.19 -11.24
C MET A 65 -0.39 5.99 -12.38
N VAL A 66 -0.21 4.76 -12.88
CA VAL A 66 0.64 4.48 -14.06
C VAL A 66 0.15 5.23 -15.29
N ARG A 67 -1.18 5.26 -15.51
CA ARG A 67 -1.78 5.92 -16.67
C ARG A 67 -1.54 7.42 -16.67
N ASN A 68 -1.67 8.07 -15.51
CA ASN A 68 -1.62 9.53 -15.38
C ASN A 68 -0.21 10.07 -15.08
N ASN A 69 0.64 9.24 -14.48
CA ASN A 69 2.02 9.56 -14.18
C ASN A 69 2.91 8.37 -14.58
N PRO A 70 3.16 8.19 -15.88
CA PRO A 70 3.90 7.03 -16.36
C PRO A 70 5.31 6.99 -15.78
N ASP A 71 5.93 8.09 -15.36
CA ASP A 71 7.26 8.07 -14.77
C ASP A 71 7.28 7.72 -13.28
N ASN A 72 6.13 7.41 -12.69
CA ASN A 72 6.06 6.91 -11.33
C ASN A 72 6.67 5.50 -11.22
N LEU A 73 7.90 5.44 -10.71
CA LEU A 73 8.66 4.20 -10.53
C LEU A 73 8.03 3.22 -9.55
N PHE A 74 7.19 3.69 -8.63
CA PHE A 74 6.51 2.82 -7.67
C PHE A 74 5.36 2.09 -8.35
N ALA A 75 4.54 2.82 -9.12
CA ALA A 75 3.36 2.28 -9.79
C ALA A 75 3.71 1.33 -10.96
N LYS A 76 4.91 1.47 -11.54
CA LYS A 76 5.42 0.65 -12.65
C LYS A 76 5.92 -0.75 -12.25
N LYS A 77 6.10 -1.03 -10.97
CA LYS A 77 6.63 -2.31 -10.47
C LYS A 77 5.56 -3.39 -10.44
#